data_AF-A0A2V9W954-F1
#
_entry.id   AF-A0A2V9W954-F1
#
_cell.length_a   1.000
_cell.length_b   1.000
_cell.length_c   1.000
_cell.angle_alpha   90.00
_cell.angle_beta   90.00
_cell.angle_gamma   90.00
#
_symmetry.space_group_name_H-M   'P 1'
#
loop_
_entity.id
_entity.type
_entity.pdbx_description
1 polymer ?
#
loop_
_entity_poly.entity_id
_entity_poly.type
_entity_poly.pdbx_seq_one_letter_code
_entity_poly.pdbx_strand_id
1 'polypeptide(L)'
;MIPGIDTATALSRTGGNRKRYESLLARFADSQSTAPSDIHTALATEDPPAARRIAHSLKGASANLGANSLAEEAAKVEEAIESGRAVAPALAALSQSLSATIAAIRAAVPAESPVHLGAYSIDSASVSQPLARLKRLLETDDGEASDVILEVRPQLSKILTAPEIEALISDVGNFAYGDALNSLSKILASLADLGVNLCPPYRNKRS
;
A
#
# COMPACT_ATOMS: atom_id res chain seq x y z
N MET A 1 -8.88 -15.45 -12.79
CA MET A 1 -7.52 -16.00 -12.59
C MET A 1 -6.58 -15.18 -13.45
N ILE A 2 -5.41 -14.80 -12.92
CA ILE A 2 -4.40 -14.03 -13.65
C ILE A 2 -3.23 -14.96 -13.95
N PRO A 3 -2.83 -15.17 -15.21
CA PRO A 3 -1.69 -16.03 -15.53
C PRO A 3 -0.43 -15.61 -14.78
N GLY A 4 0.30 -16.57 -14.21
CA GLY A 4 1.54 -16.31 -13.47
C GLY A 4 1.35 -15.74 -12.05
N ILE A 5 0.10 -15.54 -11.60
CA ILE A 5 -0.20 -15.06 -10.25
C ILE A 5 -1.11 -16.06 -9.55
N ASP A 6 -0.66 -16.59 -8.41
CA ASP A 6 -1.49 -17.40 -7.53
C ASP A 6 -2.49 -16.53 -6.76
N THR A 7 -3.56 -16.17 -7.46
CA THR A 7 -4.64 -15.34 -6.93
C THR A 7 -5.39 -15.99 -5.76
N ALA A 8 -5.43 -17.31 -5.66
CA ALA A 8 -6.16 -18.01 -4.61
C ALA A 8 -5.41 -17.91 -3.27
N THR A 9 -4.11 -18.21 -3.29
CA THR A 9 -3.25 -18.10 -2.11
C THR A 9 -3.08 -16.65 -1.68
N ALA A 10 -2.90 -15.72 -2.63
CA ALA A 10 -2.75 -14.30 -2.31
C ALA A 10 -4.03 -13.68 -1.72
N LEU A 11 -5.21 -14.07 -2.22
CA LEU A 11 -6.50 -13.60 -1.69
C LEU A 11 -6.81 -14.15 -0.30
N SER A 12 -6.36 -15.37 0.01
CA SER A 12 -6.49 -15.93 1.36
C SER A 12 -5.69 -15.09 2.38
N ARG A 13 -4.51 -14.60 2.00
CA ARG A 13 -3.66 -13.73 2.84
C ARG A 13 -4.24 -12.34 3.06
N THR A 14 -5.12 -11.86 2.18
CA THR A 14 -5.86 -10.59 2.34
C THR A 14 -7.20 -10.76 3.06
N GLY A 15 -7.42 -11.90 3.74
CA GLY A 15 -8.67 -12.17 4.45
C GLY A 15 -9.88 -12.37 3.53
N GLY A 16 -9.65 -12.74 2.26
CA GLY A 16 -10.70 -12.94 1.27
C GLY A 16 -11.20 -11.65 0.59
N ASN A 17 -10.60 -10.50 0.87
CA ASN A 17 -11.07 -9.22 0.33
C ASN A 17 -10.60 -8.99 -1.11
N ARG A 18 -11.46 -9.33 -2.07
CA ARG A 18 -11.18 -9.24 -3.51
C ARG A 18 -10.86 -7.82 -3.97
N LYS A 19 -11.63 -6.82 -3.55
CA LYS A 19 -11.40 -5.42 -3.94
C LYS A 19 -10.05 -4.90 -3.44
N ARG A 20 -9.68 -5.26 -2.21
CA ARG A 20 -8.35 -4.94 -1.65
C ARG A 20 -7.24 -5.59 -2.48
N TYR A 21 -7.41 -6.85 -2.87
CA TYR A 21 -6.45 -7.57 -3.69
C TYR A 21 -6.31 -6.96 -5.10
N GLU A 22 -7.41 -6.60 -5.75
CA GLU A 22 -7.41 -5.90 -7.05
C GLU A 22 -6.72 -4.54 -6.97
N SER A 23 -6.94 -3.78 -5.89
CA SER A 23 -6.21 -2.51 -5.65
C SER A 23 -4.71 -2.73 -5.45
N LEU A 24 -4.29 -3.79 -4.77
CA LEU A 24 -2.88 -4.14 -4.61
C LEU A 24 -2.23 -4.50 -5.95
N LEU A 25 -2.94 -5.24 -6.81
CA LEU A 25 -2.48 -5.56 -8.16
C LEU A 25 -2.32 -4.30 -9.02
N ALA A 26 -3.31 -3.39 -9.00
CA ALA A 26 -3.23 -2.13 -9.73
C ALA A 26 -2.06 -1.27 -9.25
N ARG A 27 -1.90 -1.09 -7.93
CA ARG A 27 -0.78 -0.32 -7.34
C ARG A 27 0.58 -0.94 -7.67
N PHE A 28 0.68 -2.26 -7.72
CA PHE A 28 1.91 -2.93 -8.13
C PHE A 28 2.25 -2.63 -9.59
N ALA A 29 1.26 -2.70 -10.48
CA ALA A 29 1.44 -2.39 -11.90
C ALA A 29 1.89 -0.94 -12.14
N ASP A 30 1.46 0.00 -11.29
CA ASP A 30 1.83 1.42 -11.40
C ASP A 30 3.17 1.75 -10.72
N SER A 31 3.47 1.15 -9.56
CA SER A 31 4.65 1.51 -8.76
C SER A 31 5.90 0.72 -9.11
N GLN A 32 5.78 -0.48 -9.67
CA GLN A 32 6.93 -1.36 -9.92
C GLN A 32 7.40 -1.34 -11.38
N SER A 33 6.69 -0.66 -12.28
CA SER A 33 7.03 -0.66 -13.72
C SER A 33 8.42 -0.09 -14.03
N THR A 34 8.94 0.80 -13.18
CA THR A 34 10.26 1.41 -13.33
C THR A 34 11.38 0.64 -12.64
N ALA A 35 11.08 -0.42 -11.88
CA ALA A 35 12.08 -1.10 -11.07
C ALA A 35 13.31 -1.57 -11.87
N PRO A 36 13.19 -2.13 -13.09
CA PRO A 36 14.37 -2.50 -13.87
C PRO A 36 15.22 -1.31 -14.33
N SER A 37 14.59 -0.19 -14.71
CA SER A 37 15.32 1.03 -15.08
C SER A 37 15.99 1.67 -13.87
N ASP A 38 15.37 1.59 -12.70
CA ASP A 38 15.91 2.16 -11.46
C ASP A 38 17.10 1.31 -10.97
N ILE A 39 17.03 -0.03 -11.09
CA ILE A 39 18.16 -0.93 -10.85
C ILE A 39 19.31 -0.63 -11.80
N HIS A 40 19.03 -0.49 -13.10
CA HIS A 40 20.05 -0.16 -14.09
C HIS A 40 20.72 1.18 -13.77
N THR A 41 19.94 2.20 -13.41
CA THR A 41 20.45 3.54 -13.07
C THR A 41 21.33 3.48 -11.83
N ALA A 42 20.89 2.82 -10.76
CA ALA A 42 21.66 2.66 -9.53
C ALA A 42 23.00 1.95 -9.77
N LEU A 43 23.04 0.94 -10.65
CA LEU A 43 24.29 0.29 -11.05
C LEU A 43 25.20 1.21 -11.88
N ALA A 44 24.63 2.00 -12.78
CA ALA A 44 25.37 2.96 -13.60
C ALA A 44 25.96 4.13 -12.78
N THR A 45 25.33 4.47 -11.66
CA THR A 45 25.82 5.50 -10.71
C THR A 45 26.68 4.91 -9.59
N GLU A 46 27.16 3.66 -9.75
CA GLU A 46 28.02 2.97 -8.77
C GLU A 46 27.40 2.85 -7.36
N ASP A 47 26.07 2.70 -7.27
CA ASP A 47 25.32 2.43 -6.02
C ASP A 47 24.68 1.02 -6.01
N PRO A 48 25.50 -0.04 -5.90
CA PRO A 48 24.99 -1.41 -5.78
C PRO A 48 24.08 -1.64 -4.55
N PRO A 49 24.29 -0.99 -3.39
CA PRO A 49 23.33 -1.07 -2.29
C PRO A 49 21.92 -0.59 -2.66
N ALA A 50 21.77 0.53 -3.38
CA ALA A 50 20.46 0.98 -3.84
C ALA A 50 19.83 0.00 -4.83
N ALA A 51 20.60 -0.48 -5.82
CA ALA A 51 20.14 -1.47 -6.77
C ALA A 51 19.62 -2.74 -6.08
N ARG A 52 20.35 -3.22 -5.06
CA ARG A 52 19.95 -4.39 -4.26
C ARG A 52 18.65 -4.15 -3.50
N ARG A 53 18.48 -2.98 -2.87
CA ARG A 53 17.24 -2.63 -2.14
C ARG A 53 16.01 -2.64 -3.06
N ILE A 54 16.16 -2.14 -4.28
CA ILE A 54 15.07 -2.13 -5.28
C ILE A 54 14.70 -3.57 -5.66
N ALA A 55 15.70 -4.41 -5.97
CA ALA A 55 15.47 -5.83 -6.28
C ALA A 55 14.81 -6.59 -5.11
N HIS A 56 15.27 -6.33 -3.88
CA HIS A 56 14.69 -6.92 -2.66
C HIS A 56 13.23 -6.52 -2.45
N SER A 57 12.93 -5.23 -2.62
CA SER A 57 11.56 -4.70 -2.52
C SER A 57 10.64 -5.34 -3.55
N LEU A 58 11.09 -5.44 -4.81
CA LEU A 58 10.35 -6.06 -5.89
C LEU A 58 10.09 -7.56 -5.62
N LYS A 59 11.07 -8.28 -5.08
CA LYS A 59 10.92 -9.68 -4.65
C LYS A 59 9.80 -9.82 -3.61
N GLY A 60 9.85 -9.02 -2.55
CA GLY A 60 8.85 -9.04 -1.48
C GLY A 60 7.44 -8.69 -1.98
N ALA A 61 7.32 -7.63 -2.79
CA ALA A 61 6.06 -7.22 -3.38
C ALA A 61 5.47 -8.29 -4.31
N SER A 62 6.30 -8.92 -5.14
CA SER A 62 5.88 -10.00 -6.05
C SER A 62 5.41 -11.25 -5.30
N ALA A 63 6.16 -11.67 -4.27
CA ALA A 63 5.78 -12.80 -3.42
C ALA A 63 4.47 -12.55 -2.68
N ASN A 64 4.25 -11.33 -2.18
CA ASN A 64 3.01 -10.95 -1.50
C ASN A 64 1.78 -11.02 -2.43
N LEU A 65 1.96 -10.77 -3.73
CA LEU A 65 0.89 -10.86 -4.71
C LEU A 65 0.64 -12.28 -5.23
N GLY A 66 1.52 -13.23 -4.90
CA GLY A 66 1.51 -14.59 -5.47
C GLY A 66 2.17 -14.68 -6.85
N ALA A 67 2.92 -13.65 -7.28
CA ALA A 67 3.69 -13.64 -8.52
C ALA A 67 5.07 -14.31 -8.29
N ASN A 68 5.06 -15.60 -7.97
CA ASN A 68 6.25 -16.33 -7.51
C ASN A 68 7.39 -16.33 -8.53
N SER A 69 7.10 -16.56 -9.81
CA SER A 69 8.13 -16.53 -10.86
C SER A 69 8.78 -15.15 -11.00
N LEU A 70 8.03 -14.07 -10.78
CA LEU A 70 8.60 -12.72 -10.77
C LEU A 70 9.47 -12.49 -9.53
N ALA A 71 9.06 -13.01 -8.37
CA ALA A 71 9.86 -12.96 -7.15
C ALA A 71 11.19 -13.71 -7.32
N GLU A 72 11.19 -14.84 -8.01
CA GLU A 72 12.41 -15.60 -8.34
C GLU A 72 13.36 -14.82 -9.25
N GLU A 73 12.85 -14.17 -10.30
CA GLU A 73 13.69 -13.31 -11.17
C GLU A 73 14.28 -12.11 -10.40
N ALA A 74 13.50 -11.51 -9.49
CA ALA A 74 13.99 -10.42 -8.65
C ALA A 74 15.09 -10.91 -7.68
N ALA A 75 14.95 -12.12 -7.14
CA ALA A 75 15.97 -12.74 -6.30
C ALA A 75 17.29 -13.01 -7.06
N LYS A 76 17.22 -13.44 -8.32
CA LYS A 76 18.41 -13.64 -9.17
C LYS A 76 19.16 -12.34 -9.40
N VAL A 77 18.45 -11.22 -9.59
CA VAL A 77 19.06 -9.90 -9.71
C VAL A 77 19.70 -9.48 -8.38
N GLU A 78 18.98 -9.64 -7.27
CA GLU A 78 19.51 -9.35 -5.92
C GLU A 78 20.81 -10.13 -5.64
N GLU A 79 20.82 -11.43 -5.94
CA GLU A 79 21.98 -12.31 -5.75
C GLU A 79 23.15 -11.95 -6.68
N ALA A 80 22.87 -11.59 -7.95
CA ALA A 80 23.89 -11.17 -8.90
C ALA A 80 24.60 -9.89 -8.43
N ILE A 81 23.85 -8.93 -7.89
CA ILE A 81 24.38 -7.70 -7.31
C ILE A 81 25.23 -8.00 -6.07
N GLU A 82 24.72 -8.82 -5.15
CA GLU A 82 25.43 -9.21 -3.93
C GLU A 82 26.73 -9.97 -4.22
N SER A 83 26.73 -10.82 -5.24
CA SER A 83 27.90 -11.62 -5.62
C SER A 83 28.89 -10.87 -6.52
N GLY A 84 28.60 -9.63 -6.92
CA GLY A 84 29.40 -8.89 -7.91
C GLY A 84 29.46 -9.56 -9.29
N ARG A 85 28.48 -10.39 -9.63
CA ARG A 85 28.39 -11.08 -10.93
C ARG A 85 27.75 -10.18 -11.99
N ALA A 86 27.82 -10.61 -13.25
CA ALA A 86 27.16 -9.90 -14.34
C ALA A 86 25.64 -9.84 -14.12
N VAL A 87 25.11 -8.63 -13.86
CA VAL A 87 23.68 -8.41 -13.57
C VAL A 87 22.82 -8.34 -14.83
N ALA A 88 23.40 -7.93 -15.96
CA ALA A 88 22.66 -7.65 -17.19
C ALA A 88 21.76 -8.81 -17.68
N PRO A 89 22.18 -10.09 -17.68
CA PRO A 89 21.31 -11.19 -18.08
C PRO A 89 20.11 -11.39 -17.13
N ALA A 90 20.35 -11.30 -15.82
CA ALA A 90 19.29 -11.43 -14.82
C ALA A 90 18.30 -10.25 -14.90
N LEU A 91 18.81 -9.04 -15.14
CA LEU A 91 17.98 -7.84 -15.28
C LEU A 91 17.10 -7.88 -16.54
N ALA A 92 17.59 -8.45 -17.64
CA ALA A 92 16.80 -8.66 -18.85
C ALA A 92 15.64 -9.63 -18.62
N ALA A 93 15.91 -10.77 -17.95
CA ALA A 93 14.89 -11.75 -17.58
C ALA A 93 13.84 -11.16 -16.63
N LEU A 94 14.29 -10.40 -15.61
CA LEU A 94 13.41 -9.68 -14.69
C LEU A 94 12.51 -8.69 -15.44
N SER A 95 13.07 -7.91 -16.37
CA SER A 95 12.32 -6.92 -17.15
C SER A 95 11.20 -7.57 -17.97
N GLN A 96 11.49 -8.71 -18.61
CA GLN A 96 10.51 -9.45 -19.40
C GLN A 96 9.40 -10.05 -18.52
N SER A 97 9.77 -10.68 -17.41
CA SER A 97 8.83 -11.25 -16.44
C SER A 97 7.92 -10.18 -15.83
N LEU A 98 8.48 -9.04 -15.45
CA LEU A 98 7.74 -7.90 -14.90
C LEU A 98 6.76 -7.33 -15.93
N SER A 99 7.21 -7.11 -17.17
CA SER A 99 6.35 -6.59 -18.24
C SER A 99 5.17 -7.52 -18.51
N ALA A 100 5.42 -8.83 -18.60
CA ALA A 100 4.37 -9.84 -18.77
C ALA A 100 3.38 -9.85 -17.59
N THR A 101 3.89 -9.75 -16.37
CA THR A 101 3.06 -9.70 -15.14
C THR A 101 2.18 -8.45 -15.11
N ILE A 102 2.74 -7.29 -15.42
CA ILE A 102 2.00 -6.02 -15.50
C ILE A 102 0.91 -6.08 -16.58
N ALA A 103 1.23 -6.62 -17.75
CA ALA A 103 0.25 -6.80 -18.82
C ALA A 103 -0.90 -7.73 -18.40
N ALA A 104 -0.57 -8.85 -17.74
CA ALA A 104 -1.58 -9.78 -17.23
C ALA A 104 -2.47 -9.13 -16.15
N ILE A 105 -1.88 -8.34 -15.24
CA ILE A 105 -2.62 -7.57 -14.24
C ILE A 105 -3.57 -6.58 -14.90
N ARG A 106 -3.10 -5.75 -15.84
CA ARG A 106 -3.92 -4.72 -16.52
C ARG A 106 -5.03 -5.32 -17.38
N ALA A 107 -4.82 -6.53 -17.91
CA ALA A 107 -5.85 -7.24 -18.66
C ALA A 107 -6.94 -7.82 -17.75
N ALA A 108 -6.57 -8.25 -16.54
CA ALA A 108 -7.48 -8.91 -15.60
C ALA A 108 -8.17 -7.96 -14.61
N VAL A 109 -7.54 -6.83 -14.32
CA VAL A 109 -8.10 -5.70 -13.59
C VAL A 109 -8.18 -4.58 -14.62
N PRO A 110 -9.28 -4.49 -15.39
CA PRO A 110 -9.50 -3.35 -16.27
C PRO A 110 -9.32 -2.10 -15.43
N ALA A 111 -8.65 -1.09 -15.96
CA ALA A 111 -8.59 0.20 -15.31
C ALA A 111 -10.04 0.58 -14.95
N GLU A 112 -10.38 0.57 -13.66
CA GLU A 112 -11.46 1.43 -13.23
C GLU A 112 -11.01 2.81 -13.67
N SER A 113 -11.80 3.40 -14.57
CA SER A 113 -11.64 4.75 -15.05
C SER A 113 -11.17 5.65 -13.91
N PRO A 114 -10.29 6.63 -14.17
CA PRO A 114 -9.86 7.58 -13.14
C PRO A 114 -11.11 8.05 -12.42
N VAL A 115 -11.21 7.73 -11.12
CA VAL A 115 -12.40 7.98 -10.31
C VAL A 115 -12.79 9.43 -10.55
N HIS A 116 -13.86 9.63 -11.33
CA HIS A 116 -14.32 10.95 -11.69
C HIS A 116 -14.80 11.62 -10.41
N LEU A 117 -14.28 12.83 -10.20
CA LEU A 117 -14.80 13.82 -9.26
C LEU A 117 -16.29 14.03 -9.59
N GLY A 118 -17.15 13.33 -8.87
CA GLY A 118 -18.60 13.47 -8.95
C GLY A 118 -19.13 13.30 -7.53
N ALA A 119 -19.84 14.32 -7.05
CA ALA A 119 -20.42 14.43 -5.73
C ALA A 119 -20.99 13.09 -5.20
N TYR A 120 -20.21 12.40 -4.38
CA TYR A 120 -20.70 11.34 -3.51
C TYR A 120 -20.65 11.87 -2.09
N SER A 121 -21.79 11.88 -1.42
CA SER A 121 -21.85 12.07 0.02
C SER A 121 -20.85 11.11 0.66
N ILE A 122 -19.94 11.63 1.47
CA ILE A 122 -19.05 10.81 2.29
C ILE A 122 -19.95 9.87 3.10
N ASP A 123 -19.93 8.58 2.78
CA ASP A 123 -20.59 7.58 3.61
C ASP A 123 -19.87 7.60 4.96
N SER A 124 -20.47 8.31 5.92
CA SER A 124 -19.91 8.60 7.23
C SER A 124 -19.50 7.33 7.96
N ALA A 125 -20.16 6.21 7.69
CA ALA A 125 -19.84 4.89 8.24
C ALA A 125 -18.49 4.34 7.74
N SER A 126 -18.15 4.59 6.46
CA SER A 126 -16.94 4.06 5.81
C SER A 126 -15.63 4.73 6.26
N VAL A 127 -15.74 5.93 6.83
CA VAL A 127 -14.61 6.73 7.34
C VAL A 127 -14.56 6.72 8.88
N SER A 128 -15.71 6.68 9.54
CA SER A 128 -15.79 6.72 11.01
C SER A 128 -15.22 5.47 11.69
N GLN A 129 -15.48 4.27 11.16
CA GLN A 129 -14.99 3.03 11.78
C GLN A 129 -13.47 2.90 11.75
N PRO A 130 -12.79 3.13 10.61
CA PRO A 130 -11.33 3.05 10.56
C PRO A 130 -10.65 4.16 11.39
N LEU A 131 -11.22 5.36 11.46
CA LEU A 131 -10.69 6.42 12.33
C LEU A 131 -10.90 6.15 13.82
N ALA A 132 -12.04 5.57 14.20
CA ALA A 132 -12.28 5.11 15.57
C ALA A 132 -11.32 3.98 15.96
N ARG A 133 -10.99 3.09 15.01
CA ARG A 133 -9.97 2.05 15.21
C ARG A 133 -8.58 2.66 15.39
N LEU A 134 -8.16 3.55 14.49
CA LEU A 134 -6.89 4.26 14.59
C LEU A 134 -6.76 5.00 15.92
N LYS A 135 -7.81 5.72 16.34
CA LYS A 135 -7.85 6.41 17.64
C LYS A 135 -7.59 5.48 18.81
N ARG A 136 -8.25 4.31 18.85
CA ARG A 136 -8.04 3.32 19.91
C ARG A 136 -6.62 2.76 19.91
N LEU A 137 -6.05 2.47 18.74
CA LEU A 137 -4.68 1.96 18.64
C LEU A 137 -3.67 3.00 19.14
N LEU A 138 -3.88 4.28 18.80
CA LEU A 138 -3.06 5.37 19.32
C LEU A 138 -3.26 5.62 20.82
N GLU A 139 -4.48 5.46 21.35
CA GLU A 139 -4.77 5.56 22.81
C GLU A 139 -4.16 4.41 23.63
N THR A 140 -3.85 3.28 22.98
CA THR A 140 -3.28 2.08 23.62
C THR A 140 -1.80 1.88 23.28
N ASP A 141 -1.17 2.88 22.66
CA ASP A 141 0.22 2.85 22.17
C ASP A 141 0.53 1.59 21.33
N ASP A 142 -0.47 1.12 20.58
CA ASP A 142 -0.40 -0.10 19.80
C ASP A 142 0.29 0.16 18.45
N GLY A 143 1.38 -0.57 18.21
CA GLY A 143 2.17 -0.50 16.97
C GLY A 143 1.37 -0.81 15.70
N GLU A 144 0.22 -1.48 15.80
CA GLU A 144 -0.69 -1.69 14.67
C GLU A 144 -1.23 -0.36 14.10
N ALA A 145 -1.12 0.75 14.84
CA ALA A 145 -1.49 2.08 14.38
C ALA A 145 -0.79 2.47 13.06
N SER A 146 0.47 2.06 12.86
CA SER A 146 1.25 2.35 11.65
C SER A 146 0.71 1.65 10.40
N ASP A 147 0.11 0.48 10.56
CA ASP A 147 -0.53 -0.23 9.46
C ASP A 147 -1.91 0.35 9.16
N VAL A 148 -2.66 0.72 10.20
CA VAL A 148 -4.00 1.29 10.08
C VAL A 148 -3.95 2.69 9.45
N ILE A 149 -2.96 3.53 9.77
CA ILE A 149 -2.86 4.87 9.16
C ILE A 149 -2.67 4.79 7.63
N LEU A 150 -1.90 3.80 7.15
CA LEU A 150 -1.68 3.57 5.72
C LEU A 150 -2.94 3.00 5.04
N GLU A 151 -3.74 2.22 5.76
CA GLU A 151 -5.03 1.71 5.30
C GLU A 151 -6.06 2.84 5.13
N VAL A 152 -6.11 3.79 6.06
CA VAL A 152 -7.09 4.89 6.06
C VAL A 152 -6.65 6.12 5.25
N ARG A 153 -5.36 6.24 4.91
CA ARG A 153 -4.79 7.34 4.10
C ARG A 153 -5.64 7.69 2.86
N PRO A 154 -6.09 6.75 2.02
CA PRO A 154 -6.86 7.08 0.81
C PRO A 154 -8.26 7.63 1.09
N GLN A 155 -8.80 7.38 2.29
CA GLN A 155 -10.07 7.92 2.74
C GLN A 155 -9.88 9.30 3.36
N LEU A 156 -8.78 9.46 4.13
CA LEU A 156 -8.37 10.75 4.67
C LEU A 156 -8.01 11.76 3.57
N SER A 157 -7.40 11.34 2.45
CA SER A 157 -7.09 12.22 1.30
C SER A 157 -8.31 12.77 0.57
N LYS A 158 -9.52 12.32 0.92
CA LYS A 158 -10.77 12.87 0.39
C LYS A 158 -11.32 14.01 1.24
N ILE A 159 -10.73 14.26 2.41
CA ILE A 159 -11.25 15.13 3.47
C ILE A 159 -10.17 16.11 3.94
N LEU A 160 -8.92 15.65 3.99
CA LEU A 160 -7.76 16.39 4.45
C LEU A 160 -6.84 16.74 3.30
N THR A 161 -6.03 17.76 3.56
CA THR A 161 -4.95 18.17 2.67
C THR A 161 -3.76 17.22 2.79
N ALA A 162 -2.96 17.14 1.73
CA ALA A 162 -1.72 16.35 1.70
C ALA A 162 -0.79 16.60 2.92
N PRO A 163 -0.51 17.85 3.37
CA PRO A 163 0.35 18.08 4.52
C PRO A 163 -0.22 17.57 5.84
N GLU A 164 -1.54 17.59 6.04
CA GLU A 164 -2.18 17.05 7.25
C GLU A 164 -2.05 15.54 7.33
N ILE A 165 -2.11 14.87 6.18
CA ILE A 165 -1.97 13.41 6.07
C ILE A 165 -0.51 12.99 6.26
N GLU A 166 0.43 13.74 5.68
CA GLU A 166 1.86 13.47 5.86
C GLU A 166 2.30 13.68 7.30
N ALA A 167 1.81 14.73 7.97
CA ALA A 167 2.04 14.94 9.39
C ALA A 167 1.51 13.76 10.23
N LEU A 168 0.26 13.33 9.99
CA LEU A 168 -0.31 12.20 10.73
C LEU A 168 0.43 10.88 10.47
N ILE A 169 0.84 10.59 9.24
CA ILE A 169 1.65 9.40 8.93
C ILE A 169 3.01 9.48 9.60
N SER A 170 3.64 10.65 9.60
CA SER A 170 4.92 10.90 10.25
C SER A 170 4.83 10.70 11.76
N ASP A 171 3.81 11.27 12.41
CA ASP A 171 3.61 11.15 13.86
C ASP A 171 3.39 9.70 14.28
N VAL A 172 2.55 8.96 13.54
CA VAL A 172 2.29 7.53 13.79
C VAL A 172 3.53 6.68 13.47
N GLY A 173 4.29 7.00 12.43
CA GLY A 173 5.52 6.30 12.06
C GLY A 173 6.68 6.53 13.04
N ASN A 174 6.68 7.69 13.72
CA ASN A 174 7.67 8.04 14.73
C ASN A 174 7.26 7.65 16.16
N PHE A 175 6.17 6.87 16.32
CA PHE A 175 5.61 6.50 17.63
C PHE A 175 5.21 7.71 18.48
N ALA A 176 5.01 8.88 17.86
CA ALA A 176 4.56 10.12 18.49
C ALA A 176 3.04 10.09 18.65
N TYR A 177 2.53 9.10 19.41
CA TYR A 177 1.10 8.81 19.50
C TYR A 177 0.28 9.93 20.13
N GLY A 178 0.87 10.71 21.03
CA GLY A 178 0.23 11.92 21.58
C GLY A 178 -0.02 13.00 20.52
N ASP A 179 0.96 13.25 19.65
CA ASP A 179 0.85 14.22 18.56
C ASP A 179 -0.10 13.71 17.46
N ALA A 180 -0.02 12.42 17.15
CA ALA A 180 -0.94 11.74 16.25
C ALA A 180 -2.41 11.81 16.75
N LEU A 181 -2.64 11.65 18.06
CA LEU A 181 -3.97 11.79 18.67
C LEU A 181 -4.50 13.22 18.60
N ASN A 182 -3.63 14.22 18.77
CA ASN A 182 -4.00 15.63 18.66
C ASN A 182 -4.40 15.98 17.23
N SER A 183 -3.59 15.56 16.25
CA SER A 183 -3.88 15.68 14.82
C SER A 183 -5.19 14.96 14.46
N LEU A 184 -5.37 13.71 14.89
CA LEU A 184 -6.59 12.92 14.65
C LEU A 184 -7.84 13.53 15.30
N SER A 185 -7.72 14.11 16.50
CA SER A 185 -8.86 14.74 17.19
C SER A 185 -9.36 16.00 16.49
N LYS A 186 -8.44 16.80 15.93
CA LYS A 186 -8.80 17.97 15.10
C LYS A 186 -9.51 17.55 13.82
N ILE A 187 -9.07 16.46 13.20
CA ILE A 187 -9.68 15.86 12.02
C ILE A 187 -11.11 15.38 12.33
N LEU A 188 -11.30 14.67 13.45
CA LEU A 188 -12.62 14.19 13.89
C LEU A 188 -13.57 15.34 14.23
N ALA A 189 -13.08 16.45 14.80
CA ALA A 189 -13.87 17.65 15.08
C ALA A 189 -14.31 18.36 13.78
N SER A 190 -13.40 18.51 12.81
CA SER A 190 -13.72 19.10 11.51
C SER A 190 -14.74 18.27 10.71
N LEU A 191 -14.69 16.94 10.86
CA LEU A 191 -15.68 16.02 10.30
C LEU A 191 -17.07 16.18 10.94
N ALA A 192 -17.13 16.38 12.25
CA ALA A 192 -18.40 16.61 12.96
C ALA A 192 -19.10 17.90 12.51
N ASP A 193 -18.34 18.97 12.25
CA ASP A 193 -18.85 20.24 11.71
C ASP A 193 -19.37 20.12 10.27
N LEU A 194 -18.86 19.18 9.49
CA LEU A 194 -19.33 18.84 8.14
C LEU A 194 -20.57 17.93 8.12
N GLY A 195 -21.18 17.66 9.28
CA GLY A 195 -22.37 16.80 9.40
C GLY A 195 -22.10 15.30 9.32
N VAL A 196 -20.83 14.88 9.39
CA VAL A 196 -20.43 13.47 9.50
C VAL A 196 -20.68 13.04 10.93
N ASN A 197 -21.89 12.54 11.20
CA ASN A 197 -22.29 12.06 12.52
C ASN A 197 -21.47 10.82 12.90
N LEU A 198 -20.41 11.02 13.69
CA LEU A 198 -19.66 9.97 14.37
C LEU A 198 -20.55 9.41 15.48
N CYS A 199 -21.49 8.54 15.11
CA CYS A 199 -22.37 7.89 16.08
C CYS A 199 -21.50 7.17 17.12
N PRO A 200 -21.64 7.46 18.43
CA PRO A 200 -20.88 6.75 19.45
C PRO A 200 -21.29 5.27 19.44
N PRO A 201 -20.37 4.34 19.75
CA PRO A 201 -20.76 2.95 19.88
C PRO A 201 -21.83 2.82 20.97
N TYR A 202 -22.98 2.34 20.51
CA TYR A 202 -24.12 1.77 21.22
C TYR A 202 -24.03 1.75 22.76
N ARG A 203 -24.86 2.58 23.40
CA ARG A 203 -25.32 2.37 24.79
C ARG A 203 -25.99 0.99 24.86
N ASN A 204 -25.40 0.04 25.59
CA ASN A 204 -26.18 -1.11 26.06
C ASN A 204 -26.68 -0.81 27.48
N LYS A 205 -27.94 -0.35 27.58
CA LYS A 205 -28.72 -0.46 28.81
C LYS A 205 -29.40 -1.83 28.80
N ARG A 206 -29.13 -2.64 29.82
CA ARG A 206 -29.98 -3.64 30.51
C ARG A 206 -29.03 -4.51 31.34
N SER A 207 -29.12 -4.63 32.67
CA SER A 207 -30.21 -4.42 33.62
C SER A 207 -29.66 -3.96 34.96
#